data_AF-A0A948MTC7-F1
#
_entry.id   AF-A0A948MTC7-F1
#
_cell.length_a   1.000
_cell.length_b   1.000
_cell.length_c   1.000
_cell.angle_alpha   90.00
_cell.angle_beta   90.00
_cell.angle_gamma   90.00
#
_symmetry.space_group_name_H-M   'P 1'
#
loop_
_entity.id
_entity.type
_entity.pdbx_description
1 polymer ?
#
loop_
_entity_poly.entity_id
_entity_poly.type
_entity_poly.pdbx_seq_one_letter_code
_entity_poly.pdbx_strand_id
1 'polypeptide(L)'
;HAHDYRYFPDPDLLPLVLTEERIETIRQSLPELPDAKKQRFMEAYGLSAYDAGVLVAEQETSGFYEQVVTASGDAKLAANWVITELFGQLNAAGKSIGDSPVSAEALGKMIGLIKDGTISGRIAKDVFAEMVASGKDAEIIIEEKGLRQVSDTGAIEKVIDDVIAANQDKVAEYKSGKDKLFGFFVGQVMKASQGKANPGMVNDLLKAKLG
;
A
#
# COMPACT_ATOMS: atom_id res chain seq x y z
N HIS A 1 28.16 -46.72 -1.69
CA HIS A 1 27.71 -47.81 -0.80
C HIS A 1 26.56 -47.29 0.03
N ALA A 2 25.37 -47.90 -0.09
CA ALA A 2 24.28 -47.61 0.82
C ALA A 2 24.59 -48.22 2.20
N HIS A 3 24.39 -47.45 3.27
CA HIS A 3 24.56 -47.96 4.64
C HIS A 3 23.35 -48.81 5.04
N ASP A 4 23.61 -49.99 5.58
CA ASP A 4 22.56 -50.87 6.11
C ASP A 4 22.18 -50.44 7.52
N TYR A 5 21.13 -49.61 7.62
CA TYR A 5 20.58 -49.11 8.88
C TYR A 5 19.77 -50.15 9.65
N ARG A 6 19.62 -51.38 9.14
CA ARG A 6 18.90 -52.49 9.80
C ARG A 6 17.55 -52.05 10.39
N TYR A 7 16.71 -51.40 9.60
CA TYR A 7 15.38 -50.99 10.04
C TYR A 7 14.53 -52.21 10.44
N PHE A 8 13.93 -52.15 11.62
CA PHE A 8 12.91 -53.10 12.09
C PHE A 8 11.78 -52.33 12.78
N PRO A 9 10.54 -52.86 12.83
CA PRO A 9 9.43 -52.21 13.53
C PRO A 9 9.74 -52.09 15.03
N ASP A 10 9.54 -50.90 15.58
CA ASP A 10 9.71 -50.65 17.02
C ASP A 10 8.67 -51.46 17.81
N PRO A 11 9.08 -52.47 18.61
CA PRO A 11 8.16 -53.33 19.34
C PRO A 11 7.51 -52.62 20.54
N ASP A 12 8.09 -51.51 21.00
CA ASP A 12 7.59 -50.75 22.15
C ASP A 12 6.51 -49.73 21.75
N LEU A 13 6.38 -49.44 20.44
CA LEU A 13 5.37 -48.53 19.91
C LEU A 13 4.22 -49.29 19.25
N LEU A 14 3.01 -49.08 19.79
CA LEU A 14 1.80 -49.56 19.12
C LEU A 14 1.63 -48.87 17.76
N PRO A 15 1.09 -49.56 16.73
CA PRO A 15 0.79 -48.95 15.46
C PRO A 15 -0.14 -47.73 15.60
N LEU A 16 0.24 -46.62 14.99
CA LEU A 16 -0.60 -45.43 14.96
C LEU A 16 -1.79 -45.67 14.02
N VAL A 17 -3.00 -45.74 14.58
CA VAL A 17 -4.24 -45.81 13.80
C VAL A 17 -4.85 -44.41 13.70
N LEU A 18 -4.98 -43.91 12.47
CA LEU A 18 -5.65 -42.64 12.17
C LEU A 18 -7.09 -42.92 11.75
N THR A 19 -8.05 -42.53 12.59
CA THR A 19 -9.47 -42.62 12.25
C THR A 19 -9.84 -41.55 11.23
N GLU A 20 -10.87 -41.82 10.40
CA GLU A 20 -11.39 -40.84 9.44
C GLU A 20 -11.85 -39.55 10.13
N GLU A 21 -12.48 -39.67 11.30
CA GLU A 21 -12.88 -38.52 12.14
C GLU A 21 -11.69 -37.65 12.54
N ARG A 22 -10.56 -38.26 12.93
CA ARG A 22 -9.36 -37.53 13.31
C ARG A 22 -8.71 -36.85 12.11
N ILE A 23 -8.71 -37.52 10.95
CA ILE A 23 -8.22 -36.94 9.69
C ILE A 23 -9.08 -35.73 9.31
N GLU A 24 -10.40 -35.84 9.38
CA GLU A 24 -11.32 -34.78 9.01
C GLU A 24 -11.22 -33.58 9.98
N THR A 25 -11.09 -33.85 11.28
CA THR A 25 -10.83 -32.80 12.29
C THR A 25 -9.56 -32.00 11.96
N ILE A 26 -8.46 -32.69 11.63
CA ILE A 26 -7.20 -32.02 11.26
C ILE A 26 -7.38 -31.24 9.96
N ARG A 27 -8.03 -31.83 8.95
CA ARG A 27 -8.28 -31.19 7.66
C ARG A 27 -9.05 -29.88 7.80
N GLN A 28 -10.06 -29.84 8.67
CA GLN A 28 -10.85 -28.63 8.94
C GLN A 28 -10.09 -27.56 9.74
N SER A 29 -9.05 -27.97 10.49
CA SER A 29 -8.19 -27.05 11.22
C SER A 29 -7.10 -26.39 10.36
N LEU A 30 -6.87 -26.92 9.15
CA LEU A 30 -5.82 -26.37 8.27
C LEU A 30 -6.23 -24.97 7.79
N PRO A 31 -5.33 -23.98 7.89
CA PRO A 31 -5.59 -22.67 7.32
C PRO A 31 -5.68 -22.76 5.79
N GLU A 32 -6.21 -21.69 5.18
CA GLU A 32 -6.16 -21.52 3.73
C GLU A 32 -4.71 -21.65 3.24
N LEU A 33 -4.45 -22.60 2.35
CA LEU A 33 -3.11 -22.85 1.82
C LEU A 33 -2.65 -21.67 0.95
N PRO A 34 -1.33 -21.40 0.88
CA PRO A 34 -0.79 -20.25 0.13
C PRO A 34 -1.25 -20.17 -1.33
N ASP A 35 -1.30 -21.30 -2.04
CA ASP A 35 -1.74 -21.33 -3.44
C ASP A 35 -3.22 -20.94 -3.61
N ALA A 36 -4.08 -21.47 -2.73
CA ALA A 36 -5.51 -21.13 -2.72
C ALA A 36 -5.70 -19.65 -2.35
N LYS A 37 -4.98 -19.18 -1.33
CA LYS A 37 -5.02 -17.77 -0.89
C LYS A 37 -4.53 -16.83 -1.99
N LYS A 38 -3.45 -17.20 -2.70
CA LYS A 38 -2.92 -16.43 -3.83
C LYS A 38 -3.96 -16.27 -4.91
N GLN A 39 -4.63 -17.37 -5.29
CA GLN A 39 -5.70 -17.33 -6.28
C GLN A 39 -6.86 -16.44 -5.81
N ARG A 40 -7.28 -16.56 -4.55
CA ARG A 40 -8.31 -15.67 -3.98
C ARG A 40 -7.89 -14.20 -4.02
N PHE A 41 -6.66 -13.86 -3.68
CA PHE A 41 -6.17 -12.47 -3.74
C PHE A 41 -6.19 -11.94 -5.18
N MET A 42 -5.90 -12.77 -6.18
CA MET A 42 -6.01 -12.37 -7.58
C MET A 42 -7.48 -12.14 -8.00
N GLU A 43 -8.38 -13.06 -7.65
CA GLU A 43 -9.79 -13.02 -8.07
C GLU A 43 -10.61 -11.97 -7.30
N ALA A 44 -10.51 -11.96 -5.97
CA ALA A 44 -11.32 -11.11 -5.10
C ALA A 44 -10.76 -9.68 -4.96
N TYR A 45 -9.44 -9.52 -4.98
CA TYR A 45 -8.78 -8.23 -4.81
C TYR A 45 -8.20 -7.66 -6.11
N GLY A 46 -8.25 -8.42 -7.20
CA GLY A 46 -7.73 -7.99 -8.50
C GLY A 46 -6.21 -7.78 -8.50
N LEU A 47 -5.49 -8.45 -7.60
CA LEU A 47 -4.03 -8.35 -7.52
C LEU A 47 -3.36 -9.08 -8.69
N SER A 48 -2.17 -8.62 -9.05
CA SER A 48 -1.32 -9.36 -9.98
C SER A 48 -0.84 -10.68 -9.33
N ALA A 49 -0.49 -11.66 -10.16
CA ALA A 49 0.09 -12.90 -9.66
C ALA A 49 1.41 -12.68 -8.88
N TYR A 50 2.13 -11.61 -9.19
CA TYR A 50 3.32 -11.20 -8.47
C TYR A 50 2.97 -10.67 -7.08
N ASP A 51 2.11 -9.64 -6.99
CA ASP A 51 1.75 -9.01 -5.71
C ASP A 51 1.08 -10.01 -4.77
N ALA A 52 0.16 -10.83 -5.30
CA ALA A 52 -0.47 -11.90 -4.53
C ALA A 52 0.58 -12.91 -4.01
N GLY A 53 1.55 -13.29 -4.85
CA GLY A 53 2.63 -14.20 -4.45
C GLY A 53 3.52 -13.64 -3.34
N VAL A 54 3.82 -12.35 -3.39
CA VAL A 54 4.58 -11.65 -2.33
C VAL A 54 3.79 -11.66 -1.01
N LEU A 55 2.50 -11.33 -1.06
CA LEU A 55 1.66 -11.20 0.15
C LEU A 55 1.30 -12.53 0.81
N VAL A 56 1.33 -13.65 0.07
CA VAL A 56 1.06 -14.99 0.63
C VAL A 56 2.31 -15.79 0.96
N ALA A 57 3.50 -15.19 0.80
CA ALA A 57 4.78 -15.87 1.06
C ALA A 57 4.91 -16.30 2.53
N GLU A 58 4.36 -15.50 3.45
CA GLU A 58 4.34 -15.77 4.89
C GLU A 58 2.92 -15.62 5.44
N GLN A 59 2.57 -16.45 6.43
CA GLN A 59 1.24 -16.47 7.01
C GLN A 59 0.91 -15.11 7.66
N GLU A 60 1.85 -14.58 8.44
CA GLU A 60 1.77 -13.31 9.14
C GLU A 60 1.58 -12.15 8.17
N THR A 61 2.32 -12.15 7.06
CA THR A 61 2.18 -11.15 6.00
C THR A 61 0.78 -11.16 5.40
N SER A 62 0.27 -12.35 5.06
CA SER A 62 -1.05 -12.47 4.47
C SER A 62 -2.15 -12.00 5.44
N GLY A 63 -2.04 -12.35 6.73
CA GLY A 63 -2.98 -11.93 7.76
C GLY A 63 -2.90 -10.44 8.07
N PHE A 64 -1.71 -9.83 8.02
CA PHE A 64 -1.53 -8.40 8.14
C PHE A 64 -2.21 -7.67 6.98
N TYR A 65 -1.93 -8.10 5.74
CA TYR A 65 -2.53 -7.49 4.55
C TYR A 65 -4.06 -7.56 4.57
N GLU A 66 -4.65 -8.71 4.90
CA GLU A 66 -6.12 -8.83 4.96
C GLU A 66 -6.74 -7.84 5.95
N GLN A 67 -6.11 -7.62 7.11
CA GLN A 67 -6.54 -6.59 8.07
C GLN A 67 -6.41 -5.17 7.52
N VAL A 68 -5.32 -4.87 6.79
CA VAL A 68 -5.16 -3.58 6.10
C VAL A 68 -6.29 -3.39 5.08
N VAL A 69 -6.63 -4.41 4.29
CA VAL A 69 -7.74 -4.35 3.32
C VAL A 69 -9.07 -4.08 4.02
N THR A 70 -9.35 -4.76 5.13
CA THR A 70 -10.58 -4.54 5.90
C THR A 70 -10.69 -3.10 6.39
N ALA A 71 -9.60 -2.54 6.91
CA ALA A 71 -9.59 -1.18 7.45
C ALA A 71 -9.55 -0.08 6.35
N SER A 72 -8.90 -0.32 5.22
CA SER A 72 -8.77 0.67 4.13
C SER A 72 -9.94 0.66 3.16
N GLY A 73 -10.59 -0.49 2.98
CA GLY A 73 -11.56 -0.73 1.93
C GLY A 73 -11.00 -0.63 0.51
N ASP A 74 -9.68 -0.69 0.32
CA ASP A 74 -9.02 -0.72 -0.99
C ASP A 74 -7.86 -1.71 -1.00
N ALA A 75 -8.11 -2.87 -1.63
CA ALA A 75 -7.18 -3.97 -1.64
C ALA A 75 -5.93 -3.72 -2.50
N LYS A 76 -6.07 -3.01 -3.62
CA LYS A 76 -4.94 -2.72 -4.51
C LYS A 76 -4.01 -1.69 -3.91
N LEU A 77 -4.60 -0.63 -3.34
CA LEU A 77 -3.81 0.38 -2.66
C LEU A 77 -3.14 -0.20 -1.41
N ALA A 78 -3.84 -1.03 -0.64
CA ALA A 78 -3.26 -1.79 0.47
C ALA A 78 -2.07 -2.64 0.03
N ALA A 79 -2.20 -3.41 -1.06
CA ALA A 79 -1.12 -4.25 -1.56
C ALA A 79 0.10 -3.42 -1.93
N ASN A 80 -0.11 -2.30 -2.63
CA ASN A 80 0.98 -1.39 -2.98
C ASN A 80 1.70 -0.88 -1.73
N TRP A 81 0.97 -0.34 -0.74
CA TRP A 81 1.56 0.21 0.48
C TRP A 81 2.28 -0.83 1.35
N VAL A 82 1.72 -2.04 1.46
CA VAL A 82 2.37 -3.12 2.20
C VAL A 82 3.68 -3.53 1.50
N ILE A 83 3.64 -3.75 0.19
CA ILE A 83 4.78 -4.25 -0.59
C ILE A 83 5.89 -3.22 -0.75
N THR A 84 5.56 -1.94 -0.96
CA THR A 84 6.56 -0.91 -1.27
C THR A 84 7.02 -0.15 -0.03
N GLU A 85 6.10 0.43 0.72
CA GLU A 85 6.41 1.36 1.80
C GLU A 85 6.69 0.61 3.12
N LEU A 86 5.79 -0.28 3.53
CA LEU A 86 5.94 -1.02 4.78
C LEU A 86 7.13 -2.00 4.72
N PHE A 87 7.21 -2.85 3.71
CA PHE A 87 8.36 -3.74 3.56
C PHE A 87 9.67 -2.98 3.38
N GLY A 88 9.66 -1.84 2.67
CA GLY A 88 10.83 -0.97 2.58
C GLY A 88 11.30 -0.53 3.96
N GLN A 89 10.38 -0.08 4.81
CA GLN A 89 10.67 0.35 6.18
C GLN A 89 11.15 -0.80 7.08
N LEU A 90 10.50 -1.96 7.00
CA LEU A 90 10.85 -3.13 7.81
C LEU A 90 12.23 -3.68 7.42
N ASN A 91 12.51 -3.79 6.12
CA ASN A 91 13.81 -4.24 5.62
C ASN A 91 14.93 -3.29 6.05
N ALA A 92 14.71 -1.97 5.97
CA ALA A 92 15.68 -0.98 6.43
C ALA A 92 15.95 -1.07 7.95
N ALA A 93 14.95 -1.50 8.73
CA ALA A 93 15.06 -1.70 10.17
C ALA A 93 15.48 -3.13 10.59
N GLY A 94 15.63 -4.06 9.63
CA GLY A 94 15.91 -5.47 9.91
C GLY A 94 14.78 -6.18 10.68
N LYS A 95 13.53 -5.78 10.47
CA LYS A 95 12.34 -6.26 11.19
C LYS A 95 11.47 -7.15 10.32
N SER A 96 10.74 -8.05 10.95
CA SER A 96 9.66 -8.82 10.31
C SER A 96 8.34 -8.02 10.32
N ILE A 97 7.33 -8.49 9.58
CA ILE A 97 5.98 -7.92 9.62
C ILE A 97 5.33 -8.00 11.01
N GLY A 98 5.69 -9.02 11.80
CA GLY A 98 5.22 -9.18 13.18
C GLY A 98 5.77 -8.12 14.13
N ASP A 99 6.92 -7.54 13.82
CA ASP A 99 7.57 -6.48 14.60
C ASP A 99 7.28 -5.07 14.06
N SER A 100 6.26 -4.95 13.22
CA SER A 100 5.93 -3.68 12.57
C SER A 100 5.63 -2.59 13.61
N PRO A 101 6.24 -1.40 13.48
CA PRO A 101 5.94 -0.26 14.35
C PRO A 101 4.54 0.33 14.08
N VAL A 102 3.94 -0.02 12.93
CA VAL A 102 2.59 0.41 12.54
C VAL A 102 1.70 -0.82 12.44
N SER A 103 0.58 -0.80 13.16
CA SER A 103 -0.40 -1.90 13.10
C SER A 103 -1.12 -1.93 11.75
N ALA A 104 -1.66 -3.10 11.38
CA ALA A 104 -2.43 -3.26 10.15
C ALA A 104 -3.65 -2.32 10.11
N GLU A 105 -4.33 -2.15 11.25
CA GLU A 105 -5.46 -1.24 11.37
C GLU A 105 -5.06 0.22 11.16
N ALA A 106 -3.96 0.68 11.78
CA ALA A 106 -3.48 2.05 11.64
C ALA A 106 -3.06 2.35 10.20
N LEU A 107 -2.34 1.42 9.56
CA LEU A 107 -2.00 1.55 8.14
C LEU A 107 -3.25 1.58 7.27
N GLY A 108 -4.22 0.69 7.51
CA GLY A 108 -5.47 0.65 6.77
C GLY A 108 -6.26 1.96 6.88
N LYS A 109 -6.37 2.54 8.08
CA LYS A 109 -7.01 3.84 8.30
C LYS A 109 -6.32 4.96 7.51
N MET A 110 -4.98 5.01 7.54
CA MET A 110 -4.22 5.98 6.74
C MET A 110 -4.52 5.83 5.24
N ILE A 111 -4.58 4.60 4.74
CA ILE A 111 -4.90 4.33 3.34
C ILE A 111 -6.35 4.75 3.01
N GLY A 112 -7.28 4.57 3.95
CA GLY A 112 -8.64 5.11 3.85
C GLY A 112 -8.66 6.63 3.62
N LEU A 113 -7.81 7.38 4.32
CA LEU A 113 -7.67 8.84 4.15
C LEU A 113 -7.04 9.26 2.81
N ILE A 114 -6.33 8.35 2.15
CA ILE A 114 -5.88 8.57 0.76
C ILE A 114 -7.06 8.37 -0.18
N LYS A 115 -7.82 7.29 0.03
CA LYS A 115 -8.96 6.90 -0.80
C LYS A 115 -10.07 7.95 -0.81
N ASP A 116 -10.37 8.54 0.34
CA ASP A 116 -11.40 9.59 0.45
C ASP A 116 -10.91 10.99 0.02
N GLY A 117 -9.62 11.13 -0.29
CA GLY A 117 -9.01 12.37 -0.75
C GLY A 117 -8.61 13.34 0.37
N THR A 118 -8.70 12.95 1.64
CA THR A 118 -8.27 13.78 2.78
C THR A 118 -6.78 14.12 2.68
N ILE A 119 -5.94 13.18 2.24
CA ILE A 119 -4.51 13.40 1.99
C ILE A 119 -4.10 12.90 0.60
N SER A 120 -3.04 13.48 0.04
CA SER A 120 -2.44 12.97 -1.20
C SER A 120 -1.52 11.80 -0.92
N GLY A 121 -1.28 10.94 -1.91
CA GLY A 121 -0.30 9.85 -1.76
C GLY A 121 1.10 10.35 -1.39
N ARG A 122 1.49 11.57 -1.80
CA ARG A 122 2.74 12.21 -1.37
C ARG A 122 2.72 12.51 0.12
N ILE A 123 1.66 13.17 0.60
CA ILE A 123 1.48 13.50 2.01
C ILE A 123 1.40 12.23 2.87
N ALA A 124 0.74 11.18 2.37
CA ALA A 124 0.65 9.92 3.06
C ALA A 124 2.01 9.29 3.35
N LYS A 125 3.02 9.48 2.49
CA LYS A 125 4.39 9.00 2.78
C LYS A 125 5.01 9.76 3.95
N ASP A 126 4.81 11.08 3.99
CA ASP A 126 5.27 11.92 5.10
C ASP A 126 4.56 11.53 6.41
N VAL A 127 3.25 11.26 6.34
CA VAL A 127 2.44 10.79 7.49
C VAL A 127 2.90 9.41 7.95
N PHE A 128 3.08 8.46 7.03
CA PHE A 128 3.53 7.10 7.34
C PHE A 128 4.90 7.10 8.06
N ALA A 129 5.86 7.90 7.57
CA ALA A 129 7.15 8.04 8.22
C ALA A 129 7.03 8.57 9.67
N GLU A 130 6.11 9.50 9.91
CA GLU A 130 5.82 10.00 11.26
C GLU A 130 5.09 8.97 12.12
N MET A 131 4.17 8.18 11.55
CA MET A 131 3.51 7.07 12.27
C MET A 131 4.56 6.06 12.75
N VAL A 132 5.52 5.72 11.90
CA VAL A 132 6.63 4.81 12.23
C VAL A 132 7.50 5.38 13.35
N ALA A 133 7.79 6.69 13.32
CA ALA A 133 8.68 7.34 14.28
C ALA A 133 8.01 7.59 15.64
N SER A 134 6.74 7.99 15.63
CA SER A 134 6.02 8.48 16.82
C SER A 134 5.04 7.46 17.41
N GLY A 135 4.60 6.48 16.63
CA GLY A 135 3.51 5.56 16.98
C GLY A 135 2.12 6.21 16.99
N LYS A 136 1.99 7.48 16.57
CA LYS A 136 0.69 8.17 16.49
C LYS A 136 -0.11 7.70 15.28
N ASP A 137 -1.43 7.81 15.38
CA ASP A 137 -2.34 7.59 14.27
C ASP A 137 -2.27 8.69 13.21
N ALA A 138 -2.56 8.32 11.96
CA ALA A 138 -2.50 9.22 10.80
C ALA A 138 -3.34 10.49 10.99
N GLU A 139 -4.57 10.37 11.50
CA GLU A 139 -5.46 11.51 11.72
C GLU A 139 -4.85 12.57 12.65
N ILE A 140 -4.23 12.12 13.75
CA ILE A 140 -3.57 13.02 14.71
C ILE A 140 -2.44 13.78 14.02
N ILE A 141 -1.60 13.07 13.26
CA ILE A 141 -0.47 13.67 12.53
C ILE A 141 -0.97 14.68 11.49
N ILE A 142 -2.06 14.35 10.80
CA ILE A 142 -2.64 15.21 9.75
C ILE A 142 -3.18 16.51 10.36
N GLU A 143 -3.88 16.44 11.48
CA GLU A 143 -4.38 17.62 12.19
C GLU A 143 -3.24 18.48 12.75
N GLU A 144 -2.30 17.87 13.49
CA GLU A 144 -1.17 18.58 14.11
C GLU A 144 -0.32 19.33 13.07
N LYS A 145 -0.17 18.76 11.88
CA LYS A 145 0.67 19.33 10.81
C LYS A 145 -0.12 20.07 9.72
N GLY A 146 -1.46 20.14 9.83
CA GLY A 146 -2.33 20.80 8.86
C GLY A 146 -2.17 20.25 7.43
N LEU A 147 -2.13 18.93 7.29
CA LEU A 147 -1.79 18.22 6.05
C LEU A 147 -2.99 17.85 5.17
N ARG A 148 -4.20 18.25 5.54
CA ARG A 148 -5.39 18.01 4.73
C ARG A 148 -5.24 18.62 3.33
N GLN A 149 -5.72 17.92 2.31
CA GLN A 149 -5.79 18.45 0.96
C GLN A 149 -6.69 19.69 0.91
N VAL A 150 -6.27 20.66 0.11
CA VAL A 150 -7.07 21.83 -0.25
C VAL A 150 -7.77 21.51 -1.56
N SER A 151 -9.10 21.56 -1.53
CA SER A 151 -9.99 21.42 -2.70
C SER A 151 -10.64 22.73 -3.12
N ASP A 152 -10.26 23.86 -2.50
CA ASP A 152 -10.70 25.17 -2.94
C ASP A 152 -10.12 25.49 -4.33
N THR A 153 -10.99 25.55 -5.34
CA THR A 153 -10.59 25.79 -6.73
C THR A 153 -9.86 27.12 -6.91
N GLY A 154 -10.27 28.18 -6.21
CA GLY A 154 -9.65 29.50 -6.34
C GLY A 154 -8.19 29.52 -5.86
N ALA A 155 -7.91 28.85 -4.73
CA ALA A 155 -6.55 28.70 -4.23
C ALA A 155 -5.68 27.88 -5.20
N ILE A 156 -6.21 26.80 -5.77
CA ILE A 156 -5.49 25.96 -6.73
C ILE A 156 -5.24 26.72 -8.05
N GLU A 157 -6.25 27.42 -8.57
CA GLU A 157 -6.13 28.21 -9.79
C GLU A 157 -5.06 29.28 -9.68
N LYS A 158 -4.99 29.98 -8.55
CA LYS A 158 -3.96 30.98 -8.30
C LYS A 158 -2.55 30.38 -8.35
N VAL A 159 -2.35 29.23 -7.71
CA VAL A 159 -1.06 28.52 -7.75
C VAL A 159 -0.73 28.08 -9.18
N ILE A 160 -1.73 27.64 -9.96
CA ILE A 160 -1.53 27.28 -11.37
C ILE A 160 -1.13 28.50 -12.18
N ASP A 161 -1.80 29.64 -12.01
CA ASP A 161 -1.49 30.88 -12.72
C ASP A 161 -0.07 31.37 -12.41
N ASP A 162 0.34 31.31 -11.15
CA ASP A 162 1.71 31.65 -10.73
C ASP A 162 2.75 30.71 -11.38
N VAL A 163 2.46 29.41 -11.44
CA VAL A 163 3.35 28.41 -12.08
C VAL A 163 3.44 28.64 -13.59
N ILE A 164 2.31 28.91 -14.26
CA ILE A 164 2.27 29.19 -15.71
C ILE A 164 3.04 30.49 -16.01
N ALA A 165 2.82 31.55 -15.22
CA ALA A 165 3.51 32.83 -15.38
C ALA A 165 5.02 32.70 -15.15
N ALA A 166 5.46 31.88 -14.20
CA ALA A 166 6.88 31.63 -13.93
C ALA A 166 7.58 30.78 -15.00
N ASN A 167 6.84 30.07 -15.87
CA ASN A 167 7.40 29.09 -16.81
C ASN A 167 6.86 29.30 -18.24
N GLN A 168 6.77 30.55 -18.71
CA GLN A 168 6.20 30.86 -20.03
C GLN A 168 6.93 30.21 -21.20
N ASP A 169 8.24 29.99 -21.10
CA ASP A 169 9.03 29.25 -22.08
C ASP A 169 8.51 27.81 -22.24
N LYS A 170 8.22 27.14 -21.12
CA LYS A 170 7.66 25.78 -21.10
C LYS A 170 6.23 25.72 -21.60
N VAL A 171 5.45 26.78 -21.42
CA VAL A 171 4.10 26.87 -21.97
C VAL A 171 4.15 26.90 -23.50
N ALA A 172 5.06 27.69 -24.08
CA ALA A 172 5.26 27.72 -25.53
C ALA A 172 5.74 26.36 -26.07
N GLU A 173 6.68 25.71 -25.37
CA GLU A 173 7.13 24.37 -25.73
C GLU A 173 6.00 23.33 -25.67
N TYR A 174 5.15 23.37 -24.63
CA TYR A 174 3.99 22.49 -24.51
C TYR A 174 3.01 22.70 -25.68
N LYS A 175 2.66 23.95 -25.99
CA LYS A 175 1.78 24.30 -27.12
C LYS A 175 2.36 23.93 -28.49
N SER A 176 3.67 23.69 -28.59
CA SER A 176 4.31 23.20 -29.80
C SER A 176 4.23 21.67 -29.99
N GLY A 177 3.55 20.96 -29.09
CA GLY A 177 3.30 19.51 -29.17
C GLY A 177 4.20 18.66 -28.26
N LYS A 178 4.91 19.27 -27.30
CA LYS A 178 5.69 18.54 -26.29
C LYS A 178 4.80 18.14 -25.10
N ASP A 179 3.85 17.23 -25.31
CA ASP A 179 2.84 16.84 -24.31
C ASP A 179 3.42 16.34 -22.99
N LYS A 180 4.65 15.80 -22.98
CA LYS A 180 5.36 15.37 -21.76
C LYS A 180 5.58 16.51 -20.76
N LEU A 181 5.57 17.77 -21.19
CA LEU A 181 5.67 18.94 -20.31
C LEU A 181 4.46 19.12 -19.40
N PHE A 182 3.33 18.48 -19.71
CA PHE A 182 2.17 18.51 -18.81
C PHE A 182 2.51 17.96 -17.41
N GLY A 183 3.24 16.85 -17.36
CA GLY A 183 3.70 16.26 -16.09
C GLY A 183 4.65 17.17 -15.31
N PHE A 184 5.42 18.01 -16.00
CA PHE A 184 6.24 19.05 -15.37
C PHE A 184 5.37 20.09 -14.66
N PHE A 185 4.34 20.61 -15.32
CA PHE A 185 3.43 21.59 -14.71
C PHE A 185 2.67 21.02 -13.51
N VAL A 186 2.17 19.78 -13.62
CA VAL A 186 1.55 19.08 -12.48
C VAL A 186 2.54 19.00 -11.32
N GLY A 187 3.79 18.60 -11.58
CA GLY A 187 4.85 18.55 -10.56
C GLY A 187 5.13 19.91 -9.91
N GLN A 188 5.18 20.99 -10.68
CA GLN A 188 5.40 22.34 -10.16
C GLN A 188 4.25 22.82 -9.27
N VAL A 189 2.99 22.60 -9.68
CA VAL A 189 1.80 22.96 -8.90
C VAL A 189 1.74 22.17 -7.60
N MET A 190 2.02 20.86 -7.66
CA MET A 190 2.11 20.02 -6.46
C MET A 190 3.23 20.47 -5.53
N LYS A 191 4.37 20.92 -6.06
CA LYS A 191 5.48 21.46 -5.26
C LYS A 191 5.10 22.79 -4.60
N ALA A 192 4.52 23.72 -5.35
CA ALA A 192 4.12 25.04 -4.87
C ALA A 192 3.02 24.96 -3.79
N SER A 193 2.09 24.01 -3.93
CA SER A 193 1.05 23.72 -2.94
C SER A 193 1.52 22.84 -1.78
N GLN A 194 2.82 22.49 -1.70
CA GLN A 194 3.36 21.55 -0.71
C GLN A 194 2.60 20.21 -0.68
N GLY A 195 2.13 19.74 -1.84
CA GLY A 195 1.36 18.51 -2.01
C GLY A 195 -0.07 18.54 -1.49
N LYS A 196 -0.56 19.70 -1.04
CA LYS A 196 -1.92 19.88 -0.51
C LYS A 196 -2.94 20.04 -1.61
N ALA A 197 -2.56 20.51 -2.80
CA ALA A 197 -3.52 20.59 -3.90
C ALA A 197 -3.98 19.18 -4.31
N ASN A 198 -5.28 19.02 -4.56
CA ASN A 198 -5.83 17.76 -5.04
C ASN A 198 -5.30 17.43 -6.45
N PRO A 199 -4.63 16.28 -6.66
CA PRO A 199 -4.05 15.95 -7.96
C PRO A 199 -5.06 15.89 -9.11
N GLY A 200 -6.28 15.40 -8.88
CA GLY A 200 -7.32 15.33 -9.90
C GLY A 200 -7.71 16.73 -10.37
N MET A 201 -8.01 17.62 -9.42
CA MET A 201 -8.35 19.02 -9.71
C MET A 201 -7.20 19.77 -10.40
N VAL A 202 -5.96 19.56 -9.97
CA VAL A 202 -4.78 20.15 -10.60
C VAL A 202 -4.68 19.72 -12.08
N ASN A 203 -4.89 18.44 -12.37
CA ASN A 203 -4.88 17.94 -13.75
C ASN A 203 -5.99 18.59 -14.59
N ASP A 204 -7.20 18.70 -14.07
CA ASP A 204 -8.34 19.25 -14.80
C ASP A 204 -8.18 20.76 -15.06
N LEU A 205 -7.78 21.52 -14.05
CA LEU A 205 -7.55 22.97 -14.16
C LEU A 205 -6.34 23.31 -15.04
N LEU A 206 -5.25 22.53 -14.97
CA LEU A 206 -4.11 22.72 -15.87
C LEU A 206 -4.48 22.42 -17.32
N LYS A 207 -5.26 21.37 -17.58
CA LYS A 207 -5.76 21.09 -18.93
C LYS A 207 -6.61 22.24 -19.46
N ALA A 208 -7.49 22.81 -18.62
CA ALA A 208 -8.33 23.94 -19.01
C ALA A 208 -7.52 25.22 -19.31
N LYS A 209 -6.42 25.48 -18.60
CA LYS A 209 -5.60 26.69 -18.78
C LYS A 209 -4.51 26.56 -19.85
N LEU A 210 -3.98 25.35 -20.09
CA LEU A 210 -2.92 25.09 -21.07
C LEU A 210 -3.44 24.62 -22.44
N GLY A 211 -4.65 24.05 -22.47
CA GLY A 211 -5.34 23.60 -23.68
C GLY A 211 -5.88 24.71 -24.57
#